data_AF-A0A131XEG0-F1
#
_entry.id   AF-A0A131XEG0-F1
#
_cell.length_a   1.000
_cell.length_b   1.000
_cell.length_c   1.000
_cell.angle_alpha   90.00
_cell.angle_beta   90.00
_cell.angle_gamma   90.00
#
_symmetry.space_group_name_H-M   'P 1'
#
loop_
_entity.id
_entity.type
_entity.pdbx_description
1 polymer ?
#
loop_
_entity_poly.entity_id
_entity_poly.type
_entity_poly.pdbx_seq_one_letter_code
_entity_poly.pdbx_strand_id
1 'polypeptide(L)'
;GEIRKEFRELRRQMRAEDQAKLQPSKETSECGDKEEEDEQNKLMRAYRQEQRAYMEKKQHMLPKGSQREQKTLEALAQFQAKMAEHLSVEDDQSGDSSDDTSDRWLSHQLRFTEQGPVLARDASVVDAEEAYSIDDPRNAINERRRKRLHQDQSGDRHQKRHR
;
A
#
# COMPACT_ATOMS: atom_id res chain seq x y z
N GLY A 1 -8.58 8.32 -37.77
CA GLY A 1 -7.23 7.92 -37.35
C GLY A 1 -7.11 6.42 -37.49
N GLU A 2 -6.04 5.97 -38.14
CA GLU A 2 -5.69 4.56 -38.39
C GLU A 2 -5.67 3.74 -37.09
N ILE A 3 -5.10 4.32 -36.03
CA ILE A 3 -5.07 3.77 -34.66
C ILE A 3 -6.47 3.39 -34.13
N ARG A 4 -7.51 4.17 -34.44
CA ARG A 4 -8.88 3.87 -33.98
C ARG A 4 -9.49 2.68 -34.73
N LYS A 5 -9.04 2.40 -35.96
CA LYS A 5 -9.47 1.24 -36.74
C LYS A 5 -8.78 -0.02 -36.20
N GLU A 6 -7.46 0.04 -35.99
CA GLU A 6 -6.67 -1.05 -35.41
C GLU A 6 -7.17 -1.46 -34.02
N PHE A 7 -7.45 -0.49 -33.14
CA PHE A 7 -8.00 -0.77 -31.81
C PHE A 7 -9.37 -1.48 -31.87
N ARG A 8 -10.21 -1.10 -32.84
CA ARG A 8 -11.53 -1.73 -33.02
C ARG A 8 -11.41 -3.15 -33.56
N GLU A 9 -10.42 -3.38 -34.42
CA GLU A 9 -10.12 -4.69 -35.00
C GLU A 9 -9.54 -5.64 -33.96
N LEU A 10 -8.56 -5.19 -33.16
CA LEU A 10 -8.02 -5.95 -32.03
C LEU A 10 -9.12 -6.33 -31.02
N ARG A 11 -9.99 -5.38 -30.66
CA ARG A 11 -11.11 -5.65 -29.75
C ARG A 11 -12.15 -6.63 -30.32
N ARG A 12 -12.26 -6.73 -31.66
CA ARG A 12 -13.10 -7.73 -32.33
C ARG A 12 -12.42 -9.10 -32.34
N GLN A 13 -11.12 -9.16 -32.61
CA GLN A 13 -10.32 -10.40 -32.57
C GLN A 13 -10.30 -11.02 -31.17
N MET A 14 -10.05 -10.23 -30.11
CA MET A 14 -10.07 -10.72 -28.73
C MET A 14 -11.43 -11.33 -28.36
N ARG A 15 -12.53 -10.66 -28.70
CA ARG A 15 -13.88 -11.19 -28.44
C ARG A 15 -14.19 -12.46 -29.23
N ALA A 16 -13.67 -12.58 -30.46
CA ALA A 16 -13.83 -13.79 -31.26
C ALA A 16 -13.02 -14.96 -30.67
N GLU A 17 -11.80 -14.69 -30.19
CA GLU A 17 -10.94 -15.68 -29.53
C GLU A 17 -11.54 -16.17 -28.19
N ASP A 18 -12.05 -15.25 -27.37
CA ASP A 18 -12.74 -15.60 -26.12
C ASP A 18 -13.99 -16.46 -26.39
N GLN A 19 -14.76 -16.12 -27.43
CA GLN A 19 -15.92 -16.93 -27.84
C GLN A 19 -15.52 -18.28 -28.43
N ALA A 20 -14.41 -18.35 -29.18
CA ALA A 20 -13.89 -19.62 -29.71
C ALA A 20 -13.38 -20.55 -28.60
N LYS A 21 -12.82 -19.99 -27.51
CA LYS A 21 -12.42 -20.76 -26.31
C LYS A 21 -13.61 -21.22 -25.46
N LEU A 22 -14.71 -20.47 -25.48
CA LEU A 22 -15.94 -20.79 -24.75
C LEU A 22 -16.87 -21.73 -25.53
N GLN A 23 -16.78 -21.77 -26.86
CA GLN A 23 -17.40 -22.83 -27.63
C GLN A 23 -16.57 -24.09 -27.48
N PRO A 24 -17.16 -25.23 -27.06
CA PRO A 24 -16.44 -26.49 -27.10
C PRO A 24 -16.10 -26.76 -28.57
N SER A 25 -14.81 -26.72 -28.90
CA SER A 25 -14.35 -27.10 -30.22
C SER A 25 -14.90 -28.48 -30.53
N LYS A 26 -15.65 -28.60 -31.62
CA LYS A 26 -16.05 -29.87 -32.23
C LYS A 26 -14.85 -30.66 -32.78
N GLU A 27 -13.65 -30.43 -32.25
CA GLU A 27 -12.45 -31.23 -32.49
C GLU A 27 -12.27 -32.30 -31.39
N THR A 28 -13.15 -32.35 -30.39
CA THR A 28 -13.34 -33.54 -29.53
C THR A 28 -14.36 -34.53 -30.11
N SER A 29 -14.71 -34.43 -31.40
CA SER A 29 -15.61 -35.36 -32.09
C SER A 29 -14.90 -36.62 -32.63
N GLU A 30 -13.72 -36.94 -32.11
CA GLU A 30 -13.16 -38.31 -32.12
C GLU A 30 -13.20 -38.94 -30.71
N CYS A 31 -13.99 -38.40 -29.78
CA CYS A 31 -14.13 -38.96 -28.44
C CYS A 31 -15.24 -40.01 -28.33
N GLY A 32 -16.13 -40.12 -29.33
CA GLY A 32 -17.24 -41.07 -29.30
C GLY A 32 -16.82 -42.54 -29.54
N ASP A 33 -15.83 -42.78 -30.41
CA ASP A 33 -15.38 -44.14 -30.74
C ASP A 33 -14.31 -44.70 -29.79
N LYS A 34 -13.68 -43.87 -28.96
CA LYS A 34 -12.59 -44.30 -28.06
C LYS A 34 -13.11 -44.76 -26.69
N GLU A 35 -14.36 -44.47 -26.32
CA GLU A 35 -14.90 -44.90 -25.03
C GLU A 35 -15.02 -46.43 -24.91
N GLU A 36 -15.34 -47.12 -26.01
CA GLU A 36 -15.51 -48.58 -26.04
C GLU A 36 -14.18 -49.35 -26.18
N GLU A 37 -13.22 -48.84 -26.95
CA GLU A 37 -11.90 -49.48 -27.12
C GLU A 37 -11.04 -49.34 -25.83
N ASP A 38 -11.31 -48.30 -25.05
CA ASP A 38 -10.59 -48.01 -23.79
C ASP A 38 -11.07 -48.83 -22.58
N GLU A 39 -12.23 -49.50 -22.65
CA GLU A 39 -12.63 -50.47 -21.62
C GLU A 39 -11.75 -51.74 -21.65
N GLN A 40 -11.21 -52.07 -22.83
CA GLN A 40 -10.40 -53.26 -23.05
C GLN A 40 -8.93 -53.03 -22.62
N ASN A 41 -8.44 -51.79 -22.72
CA ASN A 41 -7.08 -51.44 -22.33
C ASN A 41 -6.98 -51.05 -20.84
N LYS A 42 -6.44 -51.97 -20.02
CA LYS A 42 -6.25 -51.78 -18.57
C LYS A 42 -5.51 -50.48 -18.21
N LEU A 43 -4.56 -50.03 -19.04
CA LEU A 43 -3.80 -48.81 -18.79
C LEU A 43 -4.66 -47.56 -19.00
N MET A 44 -5.45 -47.53 -20.08
CA MET A 44 -6.33 -46.40 -20.39
C MET A 44 -7.44 -46.24 -19.35
N ARG A 45 -7.99 -47.37 -18.87
CA ARG A 45 -8.94 -47.38 -17.76
C ARG A 45 -8.35 -46.81 -16.48
N ALA A 46 -7.15 -47.24 -16.10
CA ALA A 46 -6.46 -46.74 -14.90
C ALA A 46 -6.17 -45.23 -15.01
N TYR A 47 -5.67 -44.78 -16.16
CA TYR A 47 -5.39 -43.37 -16.43
C TYR A 47 -6.64 -42.49 -16.27
N ARG A 48 -7.77 -42.89 -16.85
CA ARG A 48 -9.04 -42.15 -16.73
C ARG A 48 -9.57 -42.12 -15.31
N GLN A 49 -9.46 -43.22 -14.56
CA GLN A 49 -9.85 -43.26 -13.16
C GLN A 49 -9.01 -42.29 -12.32
N GLU A 50 -7.70 -42.28 -12.53
CA GLU A 50 -6.77 -41.37 -11.84
C GLU A 50 -7.03 -39.90 -12.23
N GLN A 51 -7.32 -39.63 -13.50
CA GLN A 51 -7.69 -38.30 -13.98
C GLN A 51 -8.96 -37.78 -13.30
N ARG A 52 -10.00 -38.61 -13.19
CA ARG A 52 -11.25 -38.26 -12.47
C ARG A 52 -10.97 -37.98 -11.00
N ALA A 53 -10.24 -38.88 -10.33
CA ALA A 53 -9.88 -38.73 -8.93
C ALA A 53 -9.03 -37.46 -8.67
N TYR A 54 -8.13 -37.11 -9.58
CA TYR A 54 -7.35 -35.88 -9.51
C TYR A 54 -8.22 -34.63 -9.72
N MET A 55 -9.16 -34.66 -10.66
CA MET A 55 -10.08 -33.56 -10.90
C MET A 55 -10.97 -33.28 -9.69
N GLU A 56 -11.51 -34.31 -9.03
CA GLU A 56 -12.27 -34.18 -7.79
C GLU A 56 -11.42 -33.57 -6.67
N LYS A 57 -10.20 -34.08 -6.46
CA LYS A 57 -9.27 -33.52 -5.48
C LYS A 57 -8.93 -32.05 -5.79
N LYS A 58 -8.73 -31.71 -7.06
CA LYS A 58 -8.41 -30.34 -7.50
C LYS A 58 -9.56 -29.36 -7.27
N GLN A 59 -10.83 -29.79 -7.33
CA GLN A 59 -11.98 -28.94 -7.02
C GLN A 59 -12.03 -28.57 -5.54
N HIS A 60 -11.63 -29.49 -4.65
CA HIS A 60 -11.59 -29.25 -3.20
C HIS A 60 -10.27 -28.62 -2.72
N MET A 61 -9.22 -28.65 -3.54
CA MET A 61 -7.98 -27.94 -3.26
C MET A 61 -8.13 -26.47 -3.62
N LEU A 62 -8.09 -25.61 -2.60
CA LEU A 62 -7.97 -24.16 -2.75
C LEU A 62 -6.79 -23.86 -3.71
N PRO A 63 -6.95 -22.93 -4.67
CA PRO A 63 -5.85 -22.54 -5.55
C PRO A 63 -4.63 -22.14 -4.70
N LYS A 64 -3.42 -22.53 -5.12
CA LYS A 64 -2.17 -22.17 -4.42
C LYS A 64 -2.16 -20.64 -4.19
N GLY A 65 -2.23 -20.22 -2.93
CA GLY A 65 -2.32 -18.81 -2.52
C GLY A 65 -3.68 -18.36 -1.96
N SER A 66 -4.76 -19.07 -2.28
CA SER A 66 -6.13 -18.74 -1.85
C SER A 66 -6.32 -18.83 -0.33
N GLN A 67 -5.64 -19.77 0.34
CA GLN A 67 -5.73 -19.87 1.81
C GLN A 67 -5.06 -18.68 2.53
N ARG A 68 -3.99 -18.11 1.97
CA ARG A 68 -3.37 -16.89 2.50
C ARG A 68 -4.31 -15.71 2.32
N GLU A 69 -4.91 -15.59 1.14
CA GLU A 69 -5.86 -14.52 0.82
C GLU A 69 -7.09 -14.58 1.73
N GLN A 70 -7.69 -15.76 1.91
CA GLN A 70 -8.82 -15.95 2.83
C GLN A 70 -8.48 -15.51 4.25
N LYS A 71 -7.33 -15.94 4.78
CA LYS A 71 -6.86 -15.50 6.09
C LYS A 71 -6.66 -13.98 6.18
N THR A 72 -6.14 -13.35 5.12
CA THR A 72 -5.99 -11.88 5.10
C THR A 72 -7.33 -11.15 5.03
N LEU A 73 -8.31 -11.68 4.30
CA LEU A 73 -9.66 -11.11 4.22
C LEU A 73 -10.41 -11.26 5.54
N GLU A 74 -10.27 -12.40 6.22
CA GLU A 74 -10.82 -12.60 7.56
C GLU A 74 -10.22 -11.61 8.57
N ALA A 75 -8.89 -11.41 8.56
CA ALA A 75 -8.23 -10.43 9.41
C ALA A 75 -8.68 -8.99 9.10
N LEU A 76 -8.89 -8.66 7.82
CA LEU A 76 -9.39 -7.36 7.40
C LEU A 76 -10.83 -7.13 7.86
N ALA A 77 -11.71 -8.14 7.77
CA ALA A 77 -13.07 -8.06 8.28
C ALA A 77 -13.11 -7.83 9.80
N GLN A 78 -12.24 -8.53 10.55
CA GLN A 78 -12.09 -8.30 11.99
C GLN A 78 -11.63 -6.88 12.32
N PHE A 79 -10.65 -6.36 11.56
CA PHE A 79 -10.16 -4.99 11.73
C PHE A 79 -11.26 -3.94 11.45
N GLN A 80 -12.03 -4.12 10.37
CA GLN A 80 -13.15 -3.23 10.04
C GLN A 80 -14.24 -3.25 11.12
N ALA A 81 -14.55 -4.42 11.68
CA ALA A 81 -15.49 -4.53 12.80
C ALA A 81 -15.00 -3.76 14.04
N LYS A 82 -13.70 -3.91 14.40
CA LYS A 82 -13.08 -3.14 15.49
C LYS A 82 -13.14 -1.63 15.23
N MET A 83 -12.85 -1.20 14.00
CA MET A 83 -12.92 0.23 13.63
C MET A 83 -14.33 0.80 13.73
N ALA A 84 -15.36 0.05 13.32
CA ALA A 84 -16.75 0.52 13.38
C ALA A 84 -17.21 0.78 14.83
N GLU A 85 -16.76 -0.03 15.78
CA GLU A 85 -17.00 0.18 17.21
C GLU A 85 -16.45 1.53 17.67
N HIS A 86 -15.18 1.82 17.36
CA HIS A 86 -14.53 3.07 17.74
C HIS A 86 -15.12 4.32 17.05
N LEU A 87 -15.56 4.22 15.79
CA LEU A 87 -16.14 5.35 15.06
C LEU A 87 -17.57 5.69 15.52
N SER A 88 -18.33 4.71 16.03
CA SER A 88 -19.71 4.92 16.48
C SER A 88 -19.84 5.70 17.80
N VAL A 89 -18.75 5.81 18.55
CA VAL A 89 -18.73 6.41 19.91
C VAL A 89 -18.41 7.91 19.89
N GLU A 90 -17.89 8.46 18.77
CA GLU A 90 -17.33 9.82 18.75
C GLU A 90 -18.31 10.97 18.44
N ASP A 91 -19.59 10.72 18.19
CA ASP A 91 -20.51 11.82 17.82
C ASP A 91 -21.01 12.64 19.04
N ASP A 92 -20.67 12.26 20.28
CA ASP A 92 -21.26 12.90 21.48
C ASP A 92 -20.30 13.52 22.51
N GLN A 93 -18.98 13.38 22.42
CA GLN A 93 -18.09 13.98 23.45
C GLN A 93 -16.79 14.57 22.91
N SER A 94 -16.79 15.90 22.80
CA SER A 94 -15.61 16.74 22.97
C SER A 94 -15.14 16.70 24.44
N GLY A 95 -14.75 15.52 24.91
CA GLY A 95 -14.32 15.27 26.28
C GLY A 95 -12.90 14.74 26.28
N ASP A 96 -12.00 15.46 26.92
CA ASP A 96 -10.66 15.02 27.30
C ASP A 96 -10.76 13.82 28.25
N SER A 97 -11.07 12.64 27.70
CA SER A 97 -11.07 11.39 28.45
C SER A 97 -9.63 10.92 28.58
N SER A 98 -9.13 11.01 29.81
CA SER A 98 -7.85 10.49 30.31
C SER A 98 -7.86 8.95 30.38
N ASP A 99 -8.25 8.28 29.30
CA ASP A 99 -8.04 6.85 29.16
C ASP A 99 -6.91 6.65 28.13
N ASP A 100 -5.73 6.32 28.67
CA ASP A 100 -4.48 6.09 27.95
C ASP A 100 -4.53 4.70 27.27
N THR A 101 -5.62 4.43 26.54
CA THR A 101 -5.81 3.21 25.78
C THR A 101 -5.20 3.39 24.40
N SER A 102 -4.31 2.47 24.04
CA SER A 102 -3.52 2.45 22.80
C SER A 102 -4.32 2.49 21.48
N ASP A 103 -5.65 2.49 21.55
CA ASP A 103 -6.58 2.42 20.42
C ASP A 103 -7.19 3.77 20.02
N ARG A 104 -6.89 4.87 20.75
CA ARG A 104 -7.40 6.22 20.43
C ARG A 104 -7.03 6.73 19.04
N TRP A 105 -5.95 6.23 18.45
CA TRP A 105 -5.55 6.60 17.07
C TRP A 105 -6.48 6.00 16.00
N LEU A 106 -7.26 4.96 16.33
CA LEU A 106 -8.18 4.31 15.39
C LEU A 106 -9.38 5.20 15.04
N SER A 107 -9.80 6.08 15.95
CA SER A 107 -10.88 7.05 15.69
C SER A 107 -10.37 8.39 15.15
N HIS A 108 -9.07 8.69 15.32
CA HIS A 108 -8.51 9.97 14.95
C HIS A 108 -8.57 10.25 13.44
N GLN A 109 -9.22 11.34 13.06
CA GLN A 109 -9.25 11.82 11.69
C GLN A 109 -8.03 12.70 11.37
N LEU A 110 -7.29 12.37 10.32
CA LEU A 110 -6.23 13.23 9.79
C LEU A 110 -6.80 14.53 9.23
N ARG A 111 -6.51 15.65 9.90
CA ARG A 111 -6.88 17.00 9.46
C ARG A 111 -5.61 17.76 9.14
N PHE A 112 -5.37 17.98 7.85
CA PHE A 112 -4.31 18.88 7.42
C PHE A 112 -4.85 20.31 7.44
N THR A 113 -4.17 21.21 8.16
CA THR A 113 -4.31 22.63 7.86
C THR A 113 -3.71 22.85 6.48
N GLU A 114 -4.43 23.49 5.57
CA GLU A 114 -3.93 23.87 4.25
C GLU A 114 -2.79 24.89 4.41
N GLN A 115 -1.60 24.37 4.70
CA GLN A 115 -0.36 25.09 4.51
C GLN A 115 -0.12 24.93 3.02
N GLY A 116 -0.39 26.00 2.27
CA GLY A 116 -0.12 26.06 0.84
C GLY A 116 1.31 25.58 0.52
N PRO A 117 1.65 25.40 -0.76
CA PRO A 117 2.88 24.72 -1.17
C PRO A 117 4.10 25.20 -0.37
N VAL A 118 4.60 24.34 0.53
CA VAL A 118 5.83 24.60 1.29
C VAL A 118 6.96 24.40 0.30
N LEU A 119 7.63 25.49 -0.05
CA LEU A 119 8.77 25.44 -0.97
C LEU A 119 9.84 24.56 -0.32
N ALA A 120 10.19 23.47 -0.98
CA ALA A 120 11.23 22.57 -0.51
C ALA A 120 12.54 23.36 -0.31
N ARG A 121 13.28 23.01 0.74
CA ARG A 121 14.58 23.60 1.01
C ARG A 121 15.52 23.22 -0.15
N ASP A 122 15.97 24.24 -0.87
CA ASP A 122 16.88 24.06 -2.00
C ASP A 122 18.24 23.58 -1.49
N ALA A 123 18.74 22.47 -2.03
CA ALA A 123 20.05 21.92 -1.68
C ALA A 123 21.22 22.87 -2.02
N SER A 124 20.99 23.85 -2.90
CA SER A 124 21.97 24.90 -3.22
C SER A 124 22.03 26.01 -2.16
N VAL A 125 20.99 26.13 -1.33
CA VAL A 125 20.95 27.08 -0.22
C VAL A 125 21.57 26.41 1.00
N VAL A 126 22.84 26.71 1.23
CA VAL A 126 23.56 26.23 2.42
C VAL A 126 23.07 27.02 3.62
N ASP A 127 22.45 26.34 4.58
CA ASP A 127 22.05 26.97 5.85
C ASP A 127 23.30 27.39 6.63
N ALA A 128 23.31 28.60 7.17
CA ALA A 128 24.42 29.12 7.96
C ALA A 128 24.71 28.26 9.22
N GLU A 129 23.72 27.52 9.72
CA GLU A 129 23.85 26.60 10.86
C GLU A 129 24.56 25.29 10.48
N GLU A 130 24.49 24.88 9.20
CA GLU A 130 25.05 23.63 8.67
C GLU A 130 26.29 23.86 7.78
N ALA A 131 26.52 25.11 7.37
CA ALA A 131 27.62 25.52 6.50
C ALA A 131 29.01 25.31 7.13
N TYR A 132 29.08 25.31 8.46
CA TYR A 132 30.33 25.38 9.20
C TYR A 132 30.36 24.34 10.32
N SER A 133 31.51 23.67 10.48
CA SER A 133 31.74 22.72 11.58
C SER A 133 31.55 23.40 12.94
N ILE A 134 31.23 22.64 13.99
CA ILE A 134 31.01 23.18 15.35
C ILE A 134 32.24 23.90 15.92
N ASP A 135 33.43 23.52 15.46
CA ASP A 135 34.70 24.15 15.87
C ASP A 135 35.03 25.41 15.05
N ASP A 136 34.31 25.66 13.95
CA ASP A 136 34.53 26.81 13.09
C ASP A 136 33.98 28.08 13.76
N PRO A 137 34.76 29.16 13.88
CA PRO A 137 34.26 30.41 14.44
C PRO A 137 33.07 30.99 13.67
N ARG A 138 32.90 30.69 12.39
CA ARG A 138 31.76 31.15 11.58
C ARG A 138 30.48 30.35 11.83
N ASN A 139 30.56 29.24 12.57
CA ASN A 139 29.36 28.54 13.01
C ASN A 139 28.47 29.47 13.84
N ALA A 140 27.19 29.50 13.50
CA ALA A 140 26.19 30.36 14.13
C ALA A 140 26.08 30.15 15.65
N ILE A 141 26.37 28.95 16.18
CA ILE A 141 26.47 28.69 17.63
C ILE A 141 27.62 29.50 18.25
N ASN A 142 28.79 29.50 17.62
CA ASN A 142 29.97 30.22 18.09
C ASN A 142 29.81 31.73 17.94
N GLU A 143 29.18 32.19 16.85
CA GLU A 143 28.86 33.58 16.65
C GLU A 143 27.90 34.12 17.73
N ARG A 144 26.85 33.37 18.06
CA ARG A 144 25.93 33.70 19.17
C ARG A 144 26.67 33.82 20.50
N ARG A 145 27.59 32.89 20.79
CA ARG A 145 28.41 32.93 22.01
C ARG A 145 29.29 34.18 22.08
N ARG A 146 29.96 34.55 20.97
CA ARG A 146 30.77 35.78 20.90
C ARG A 146 29.92 37.04 21.07
N LYS A 147 28.79 37.13 20.36
CA LYS A 147 27.91 38.32 20.42
C LYS A 147 27.31 38.53 21.81
N ARG A 148 26.92 37.45 22.52
CA ARG A 148 26.44 37.53 23.92
C ARG A 148 27.48 38.17 24.85
N LEU A 149 28.74 37.72 24.78
CA LEU A 149 29.82 38.28 25.60
C LEU A 149 30.06 39.79 25.34
N HIS A 150 29.88 40.25 24.11
CA HIS A 150 30.01 41.67 23.76
C HIS A 150 28.80 42.51 24.20
N GLN A 151 27.61 41.92 24.23
CA GLN A 151 26.39 42.60 24.66
C GLN A 151 26.41 42.84 26.18
N ASP A 152 26.89 41.86 26.95
CA ASP A 152 27.01 41.98 28.41
C ASP A 152 28.06 43.03 28.83
N GLN A 153 29.17 43.15 28.07
CA GLN A 153 30.23 44.14 28.36
C GLN A 153 29.87 45.57 27.92
N SER A 154 29.01 45.74 26.91
CA SER A 154 28.59 47.06 26.45
C SER A 154 27.51 47.68 27.36
N GLY A 155 26.69 46.86 28.01
CA GLY A 155 25.73 47.30 29.03
C GLY A 155 26.38 47.85 30.31
N ASP A 156 27.44 47.20 30.82
CA ASP A 156 28.12 47.60 32.07
C ASP A 156 28.88 48.95 31.91
N ARG A 157 29.44 49.23 30.74
CA ARG A 157 30.14 50.51 30.49
C ARG A 157 29.21 51.71 30.41
N HIS A 158 27.93 51.52 30.11
CA HIS A 158 26.95 52.62 30.06
C HIS A 158 26.48 53.06 31.45
N GLN A 159 26.44 52.15 32.43
CA GLN A 159 25.99 52.47 33.79
C GLN A 159 27.07 53.21 34.62
N LYS A 160 28.36 53.00 34.35
CA LYS A 160 29.46 53.67 35.05
C LYS A 160 29.70 55.15 34.67
N ARG A 161 29.03 55.67 33.64
CA ARG A 161 29.19 57.06 33.18
C ARG A 161 28.13 58.03 33.75
N HIS A 162 27.20 57.54 34.55
CA HIS A 162 26.10 58.31 35.16
C HIS A 162 26.17 58.37 36.69
N ARG A 163 27.35 58.23 37.29
CA ARG A 163 27.54 58.39 38.74
C ARG A 163 28.65 59.38 39.04
#